data_AF-A0A2V7RAQ1-F1
#
_entry.id   AF-A0A2V7RAQ1-F1
#
_cell.length_a   1.000
_cell.length_b   1.000
_cell.length_c   1.000
_cell.angle_alpha   90.00
_cell.angle_beta   90.00
_cell.angle_gamma   90.00
#
_symmetry.space_group_name_H-M   'P 1'
#
loop_
_entity.id
_entity.type
_entity.pdbx_description
1 polymer ?
#
loop_
_entity_poly.entity_id
_entity_poly.type
_entity_poly.pdbx_seq_one_letter_code
_entity_poly.pdbx_strand_id
1 'polypeptide(L)'
;MRYSPRPCGNPVRVTETVMRALHRLTPIVLLCVAACGKGSKSAAPAAPPGAARPSMPAAPAEYTVIVKSTWTKVSHPFEYPSDAHFSGMIGASHNTKYSIFAIGRRPTPGLERLSEEGKHSPLDTEIRTAIDQGNALMLFESGGIKNWKDSMVATVRVDAAHPLVSVVNMIAPSPDWFTGASDVNLADNGAWITRRTVTVYAYDSGGDDGTTYKAKDKDTNPKKPTTRASTRHFVVHGRVKPVATVTFVRKGS
;
A
#
# COMPACT_ATOMS: atom_id res chain seq x y z
N MET A 1 25.62 43.00 45.57
CA MET A 1 26.99 43.08 45.00
C MET A 1 27.08 42.03 43.89
N ARG A 2 27.44 42.46 42.68
CA ARG A 2 27.72 41.71 41.44
C ARG A 2 26.54 41.01 40.72
N TYR A 3 26.09 41.74 39.71
CA TYR A 3 25.18 41.44 38.62
C TYR A 3 25.96 40.71 37.50
N SER A 4 25.39 39.68 36.87
CA SER A 4 25.67 39.31 35.46
C SER A 4 24.65 38.28 34.95
N PRO A 5 23.75 38.63 34.01
CA PRO A 5 22.86 37.69 33.35
C PRO A 5 23.46 37.18 32.02
N ARG A 6 23.23 35.89 31.73
CA ARG A 6 23.58 35.26 30.44
C ARG A 6 22.60 35.71 29.34
N PRO A 7 23.05 35.85 28.08
CA PRO A 7 22.22 36.38 27.01
C PRO A 7 21.23 35.35 26.45
N CYS A 8 19.98 35.78 26.33
CA CYS A 8 18.93 35.13 25.53
C CYS A 8 19.27 35.22 24.04
N GLY A 9 19.20 34.09 23.32
CA GLY A 9 19.25 34.05 21.87
C GLY A 9 17.97 34.62 21.27
N ASN A 10 18.12 35.53 20.31
CA ASN A 10 17.04 36.19 19.60
C ASN A 10 16.48 35.32 18.45
N PRO A 11 15.25 35.58 17.99
CA PRO A 11 14.53 34.77 17.01
C PRO A 11 15.00 35.03 15.58
N VAL A 12 15.01 33.97 14.77
CA VAL A 12 15.24 34.07 13.31
C VAL A 12 13.96 34.59 12.66
N ARG A 13 13.96 35.85 12.23
CA ARG A 13 12.98 36.42 11.29
C ARG A 13 13.39 36.04 9.87
N VAL A 14 12.48 35.42 9.13
CA VAL A 14 12.56 35.33 7.66
C VAL A 14 12.02 36.64 7.11
N THR A 15 12.90 37.45 6.51
CA THR A 15 12.51 38.70 5.83
C THR A 15 12.09 38.41 4.39
N GLU A 16 10.88 38.84 4.04
CA GLU A 16 10.47 39.07 2.65
C GLU A 16 11.42 40.08 1.97
N THR A 17 11.71 39.87 0.69
CA THR A 17 12.23 40.92 -0.19
C THR A 17 11.48 40.87 -1.51
N VAL A 18 10.72 41.94 -1.74
CA VAL A 18 10.05 42.30 -2.99
C VAL A 18 10.97 43.26 -3.75
N MET A 19 11.22 43.01 -5.04
CA MET A 19 11.31 44.01 -6.13
C MET A 19 11.54 43.28 -7.46
N ARG A 20 10.53 43.21 -8.34
CA ARG A 20 10.31 44.12 -9.48
C ARG A 20 11.54 44.31 -10.38
N ALA A 21 11.53 43.61 -11.52
CA ALA A 21 12.25 44.03 -12.72
C ALA A 21 11.23 44.41 -13.80
N LEU A 22 11.21 45.70 -14.18
CA LEU A 22 10.41 46.25 -15.26
C LEU A 22 11.20 46.18 -16.59
N HIS A 23 10.48 45.74 -17.64
CA HIS A 23 10.48 46.21 -19.04
C HIS A 23 11.77 46.23 -19.86
N ARG A 24 11.74 45.49 -20.99
CA ARG A 24 11.90 46.05 -22.35
C ARG A 24 10.99 45.32 -23.34
N LEU A 25 9.94 46.01 -23.79
CA LEU A 25 9.09 45.62 -24.92
C LEU A 25 9.77 46.08 -26.21
N THR A 26 10.18 45.14 -27.07
CA THR A 26 10.57 45.43 -28.46
C THR A 26 9.38 45.15 -29.38
N PRO A 27 8.98 46.10 -30.24
CA PRO A 27 7.89 45.90 -31.19
C PRO A 27 8.41 45.07 -32.37
N ILE A 28 7.83 43.88 -32.58
CA ILE A 28 8.06 43.09 -33.79
C ILE A 28 7.07 43.60 -34.84
N VAL A 29 7.61 44.24 -35.87
CA VAL A 29 6.88 44.71 -37.05
C VAL A 29 6.34 43.50 -37.82
N LEU A 30 5.02 43.47 -37.99
CA LEU A 30 4.30 42.47 -38.77
C LEU A 30 4.42 42.80 -40.27
N LEU A 31 5.21 42.01 -41.00
CA LEU A 31 5.26 42.07 -42.46
C LEU A 31 4.22 41.07 -43.02
N CYS A 32 3.05 41.57 -43.42
CA CYS A 32 2.06 40.78 -44.15
C CYS A 32 2.52 40.61 -45.61
N VAL A 33 3.10 39.45 -45.92
CA VAL A 33 3.29 39.03 -47.32
C VAL A 33 2.10 38.17 -47.71
N ALA A 34 1.19 38.75 -48.50
CA ALA A 34 0.12 38.00 -49.16
C ALA A 34 0.73 37.21 -50.34
N ALA A 35 0.79 35.88 -50.20
CA ALA A 35 1.11 34.98 -51.29
C ALA A 35 -0.12 34.09 -51.58
N CYS A 36 -0.74 34.32 -52.74
CA CYS A 36 -1.67 33.37 -53.34
C CYS A 36 -0.90 32.11 -53.76
N GLY A 37 -1.19 30.97 -53.13
CA GLY A 37 -0.61 29.68 -53.47
C GLY A 37 -1.69 28.59 -53.44
N LYS A 38 -1.87 27.93 -54.59
CA LYS A 38 -2.87 26.88 -54.85
C LYS A 38 -2.78 25.73 -53.86
N GLY A 39 -3.95 25.16 -53.55
CA GLY A 39 -4.11 24.07 -52.60
C GLY A 39 -3.30 22.82 -52.95
N SER A 40 -2.62 22.31 -51.94
CA SER A 40 -2.17 20.93 -51.83
C SER A 40 -2.45 20.47 -50.40
N LYS A 41 -3.23 19.40 -50.26
CA LYS A 41 -3.56 18.79 -48.97
C LYS A 41 -2.27 18.27 -48.34
N SER A 42 -1.72 19.00 -47.37
CA SER A 42 -0.65 18.47 -46.52
C SER A 42 -1.28 17.49 -45.54
N ALA A 43 -1.02 16.20 -45.71
CA ALA A 43 -1.33 15.20 -44.69
C ALA A 43 -0.58 15.57 -43.41
N ALA A 44 -1.29 15.55 -42.27
CA ALA A 44 -0.68 15.72 -40.97
C ALA A 44 0.34 14.58 -40.72
N PRO A 45 1.46 14.83 -40.04
CA PRO A 45 2.42 13.78 -39.69
C PRO A 45 1.73 12.72 -38.83
N ALA A 46 1.92 11.45 -39.17
CA ALA A 46 1.44 10.33 -38.36
C ALA A 46 2.01 10.45 -36.94
N ALA A 47 1.14 10.31 -35.94
CA ALA A 47 1.53 10.23 -34.55
C ALA A 47 2.53 9.06 -34.36
N PRO A 48 3.55 9.20 -33.49
CA PRO A 48 4.46 8.11 -33.19
C PRO A 48 3.68 6.90 -32.65
N PRO A 49 4.16 5.66 -32.88
CA PRO A 49 3.47 4.46 -32.40
C PRO A 49 3.24 4.60 -30.90
N GLY A 50 1.97 4.65 -30.49
CA GLY A 50 1.61 4.68 -29.09
C GLY A 50 2.29 3.50 -28.40
N ALA A 51 2.94 3.76 -27.26
CA ALA A 51 3.60 2.74 -26.46
C ALA A 51 2.69 1.51 -26.38
N ALA A 52 3.17 0.37 -26.90
CA ALA A 52 2.39 -0.85 -26.92
C ALA A 52 1.94 -1.14 -25.49
N ARG A 53 0.62 -1.33 -25.30
CA ARG A 53 0.07 -1.70 -23.99
C ARG A 53 0.84 -2.94 -23.51
N PRO A 54 1.27 -3.00 -22.22
CA PRO A 54 1.95 -4.17 -21.70
C PRO A 54 1.18 -5.43 -22.08
N SER A 55 1.86 -6.40 -22.67
CA SER A 55 1.21 -7.67 -23.01
C SER A 55 0.73 -8.33 -21.71
N MET A 56 -0.53 -8.77 -21.73
CA MET A 56 -1.14 -9.50 -20.61
C MET A 56 -1.31 -10.97 -20.99
N PRO A 57 -1.22 -11.91 -20.04
CA PRO A 57 -1.52 -13.31 -20.30
C PRO A 57 -2.97 -13.49 -20.77
N ALA A 58 -3.20 -14.31 -21.81
CA ALA A 58 -4.54 -14.47 -22.38
C ALA A 58 -5.49 -15.32 -21.52
N ALA A 59 -5.00 -16.43 -20.95
CA ALA A 59 -5.80 -17.33 -20.13
C ALA A 59 -5.64 -16.98 -18.64
N PRO A 60 -6.68 -17.08 -17.80
CA PRO A 60 -6.57 -16.94 -16.34
C PRO A 60 -5.62 -17.97 -15.70
N ALA A 61 -5.16 -17.69 -14.49
CA ALA A 61 -4.32 -18.61 -13.69
C ALA A 61 -4.80 -18.69 -12.24
N GLU A 62 -4.47 -19.81 -11.58
CA GLU A 62 -4.65 -19.97 -10.15
C GLU A 62 -3.31 -19.99 -9.42
N TYR A 63 -3.31 -19.43 -8.21
CA TYR A 63 -2.15 -19.39 -7.33
C TYR A 63 -2.53 -19.92 -5.95
N THR A 64 -1.59 -20.63 -5.33
CA THR A 64 -1.56 -20.85 -3.90
C THR A 64 -0.91 -19.64 -3.23
N VAL A 65 -1.63 -18.99 -2.32
CA VAL A 65 -1.15 -17.89 -1.47
C VAL A 65 -0.72 -18.47 -0.13
N ILE A 66 0.50 -18.20 0.29
CA ILE A 66 1.11 -18.76 1.51
C ILE A 66 1.65 -17.61 2.36
N VAL A 67 1.09 -17.42 3.56
CA VAL A 67 1.64 -16.48 4.55
C VAL A 67 2.39 -17.26 5.62
N LYS A 68 3.70 -17.01 5.70
CA LYS A 68 4.59 -17.62 6.68
C LYS A 68 5.08 -16.55 7.65
N SER A 69 4.80 -16.75 8.94
CA SER A 69 5.28 -15.83 9.99
C SER A 69 6.79 -15.86 10.12
N THR A 70 7.37 -14.68 10.30
CA THR A 70 8.74 -14.45 10.81
C THR A 70 8.71 -13.70 12.15
N TRP A 71 7.51 -13.33 12.63
CA TRP A 71 7.25 -12.68 13.90
C TRP A 71 7.31 -13.71 15.04
N THR A 72 8.41 -13.66 15.78
CA THR A 72 8.74 -14.54 16.90
C THR A 72 9.35 -13.75 18.04
N LYS A 73 9.32 -14.30 19.27
CA LYS A 73 9.97 -13.69 20.45
C LYS A 73 11.45 -13.39 20.25
N VAL A 74 12.16 -14.16 19.42
CA VAL A 74 13.59 -13.89 19.11
C VAL A 74 13.73 -12.69 18.18
N SER A 75 12.91 -12.65 17.12
CA SER A 75 12.97 -11.58 16.12
C SER A 75 12.40 -10.24 16.60
N HIS A 76 11.42 -10.25 17.51
CA HIS A 76 10.68 -9.10 18.03
C HIS A 76 10.54 -9.23 19.56
N PRO A 77 11.62 -9.08 20.34
CA PRO A 77 11.63 -9.46 21.75
C PRO A 77 10.91 -8.48 22.69
N PHE A 78 10.73 -7.23 22.27
CA PHE A 78 10.13 -6.19 23.10
C PHE A 78 8.62 -6.45 23.28
N GLU A 79 8.21 -6.70 24.53
CA GLU A 79 6.82 -6.97 24.95
C GLU A 79 6.11 -8.12 24.21
N TYR A 80 6.87 -9.05 23.60
CA TYR A 80 6.30 -10.13 22.81
C TYR A 80 5.22 -10.92 23.58
N PRO A 81 3.98 -11.00 23.08
CA PRO A 81 2.88 -11.60 23.83
C PRO A 81 2.99 -13.13 23.85
N SER A 82 2.64 -13.75 24.98
CA SER A 82 2.63 -15.21 25.13
C SER A 82 1.58 -15.91 24.27
N ASP A 83 0.50 -15.19 23.96
CA ASP A 83 -0.65 -15.55 23.15
C ASP A 83 -0.58 -14.95 21.73
N ALA A 84 0.63 -14.65 21.25
CA ALA A 84 0.88 -14.15 19.91
C ALA A 84 0.24 -15.06 18.84
N HIS A 85 -0.51 -14.48 17.92
CA HIS A 85 -1.11 -15.17 16.78
C HIS A 85 -1.36 -14.20 15.62
N PHE A 86 -1.61 -14.75 14.43
CA PHE A 86 -2.24 -14.02 13.34
C PHE A 86 -3.71 -14.39 13.27
N SER A 87 -4.57 -13.40 12.98
CA SER A 87 -5.95 -13.69 12.53
C SER A 87 -5.93 -14.49 11.24
N GLY A 88 -7.12 -14.90 10.78
CA GLY A 88 -7.28 -15.33 9.38
C GLY A 88 -6.77 -14.26 8.42
N MET A 89 -6.22 -14.71 7.30
CA MET A 89 -5.93 -13.80 6.20
C MET A 89 -7.16 -13.63 5.34
N ILE A 90 -7.31 -12.44 4.78
CA ILE A 90 -8.33 -12.08 3.80
C ILE A 90 -7.66 -11.29 2.68
N GLY A 91 -8.08 -11.52 1.44
CA GLY A 91 -7.50 -10.88 0.29
C GLY A 91 -8.38 -10.95 -0.95
N ALA A 92 -7.94 -10.27 -2.00
CA ALA A 92 -8.61 -10.28 -3.29
C ALA A 92 -7.60 -10.29 -4.44
N SER A 93 -7.97 -10.92 -5.55
CA SER A 93 -7.42 -10.53 -6.86
C SER A 93 -8.20 -9.36 -7.43
N HIS A 94 -7.51 -8.36 -7.97
CA HIS A 94 -8.13 -7.10 -8.36
C HIS A 94 -7.34 -6.33 -9.43
N ASN A 95 -7.95 -5.24 -9.88
CA ASN A 95 -7.32 -4.26 -10.77
C ASN A 95 -6.93 -2.99 -9.99
N THR A 96 -6.33 -2.01 -10.66
CA THR A 96 -5.81 -0.79 -10.02
C THR A 96 -6.88 0.17 -9.47
N LYS A 97 -8.17 -0.12 -9.68
CA LYS A 97 -9.28 0.69 -9.16
C LYS A 97 -9.72 0.27 -7.75
N TYR A 98 -9.25 -0.88 -7.27
CA TYR A 98 -9.51 -1.37 -5.92
C TYR A 98 -8.21 -1.51 -5.13
N SER A 99 -8.28 -1.27 -3.83
CA SER A 99 -7.18 -1.48 -2.89
C SER A 99 -7.76 -1.78 -1.51
N ILE A 100 -7.24 -2.80 -0.83
CA ILE A 100 -7.62 -3.13 0.55
C ILE A 100 -7.04 -2.09 1.52
N PHE A 101 -5.80 -1.68 1.31
CA PHE A 101 -5.12 -0.68 2.12
C PHE A 101 -4.03 0.03 1.30
N ALA A 102 -3.72 1.27 1.66
CA ALA A 102 -2.56 1.98 1.14
C ALA A 102 -1.98 2.88 2.23
N ILE A 103 -0.64 2.97 2.30
CA ILE A 103 0.02 3.90 3.21
C ILE A 103 -0.47 5.33 2.92
N GLY A 104 -0.81 6.08 3.96
CA GLY A 104 -1.31 7.45 3.83
C GLY A 104 -2.82 7.55 3.56
N ARG A 105 -3.54 6.43 3.39
CA ARG A 105 -5.01 6.42 3.36
C ARG A 105 -5.57 6.03 4.73
N ARG A 106 -6.72 6.59 5.09
CA ARG A 106 -7.47 6.17 6.30
C ARG A 106 -8.00 4.76 6.09
N PRO A 107 -8.11 3.94 7.16
CA PRO A 107 -8.66 2.60 7.03
C PRO A 107 -10.13 2.66 6.63
N THR A 108 -10.59 1.68 5.86
CA THR A 108 -12.02 1.43 5.70
C THR A 108 -12.57 0.82 7.00
N PRO A 109 -13.90 0.85 7.24
CA PRO A 109 -14.49 0.12 8.36
C PRO A 109 -14.10 -1.36 8.39
N GLY A 110 -13.94 -1.99 7.22
CA GLY A 110 -13.44 -3.35 7.08
C GLY A 110 -12.01 -3.53 7.55
N LEU A 111 -11.09 -2.68 7.10
CA LEU A 111 -9.68 -2.76 7.49
C LEU A 111 -9.48 -2.48 8.98
N GLU A 112 -10.21 -1.49 9.52
CA GLU A 112 -10.22 -1.17 10.95
C GLU A 112 -10.67 -2.40 11.76
N ARG A 113 -11.83 -2.98 11.41
CA ARG A 113 -12.38 -4.15 12.11
C ARG A 113 -11.48 -5.38 12.03
N LEU A 114 -10.80 -5.58 10.90
CA LEU A 114 -9.78 -6.61 10.77
C LEU A 114 -8.61 -6.34 11.70
N SER A 115 -8.11 -5.10 11.74
CA SER A 115 -6.87 -4.76 12.44
C SER A 115 -7.03 -4.75 13.97
N GLU A 116 -8.22 -4.44 14.47
CA GLU A 116 -8.52 -4.39 15.91
C GLU A 116 -9.06 -5.73 16.45
N GLU A 117 -9.82 -6.48 15.65
CA GLU A 117 -10.54 -7.67 16.13
C GLU A 117 -10.25 -8.96 15.34
N GLY A 118 -9.51 -8.88 14.24
CA GLY A 118 -9.22 -10.02 13.37
C GLY A 118 -10.45 -10.52 12.61
N LYS A 119 -11.54 -9.74 12.59
CA LYS A 119 -12.79 -10.10 11.91
C LYS A 119 -12.73 -9.72 10.44
N HIS A 120 -13.15 -10.64 9.58
CA HIS A 120 -13.19 -10.42 8.14
C HIS A 120 -14.35 -9.53 7.70
N SER A 121 -15.43 -9.44 8.48
CA SER A 121 -16.55 -8.55 8.19
C SER A 121 -16.36 -7.20 8.89
N PRO A 122 -16.56 -6.06 8.20
CA PRO A 122 -17.19 -5.91 6.88
C PRO A 122 -16.22 -5.89 5.66
N LEU A 123 -14.92 -6.17 5.83
CA LEU A 123 -13.96 -6.16 4.70
C LEU A 123 -14.33 -7.15 3.60
N ASP A 124 -14.87 -8.31 3.95
CA ASP A 124 -15.41 -9.29 3.00
C ASP A 124 -16.53 -8.71 2.13
N THR A 125 -17.39 -7.87 2.71
CA THR A 125 -18.47 -7.17 2.04
C THR A 125 -17.95 -6.04 1.15
N GLU A 126 -16.92 -5.31 1.59
CA GLU A 126 -16.21 -4.32 0.78
C GLU A 126 -15.56 -4.97 -0.46
N ILE A 127 -14.92 -6.14 -0.30
CA ILE A 127 -14.34 -6.89 -1.41
C ILE A 127 -15.44 -7.39 -2.37
N ARG A 128 -16.54 -7.96 -1.87
CA ARG A 128 -17.66 -8.40 -2.73
C ARG A 128 -18.25 -7.23 -3.51
N THR A 129 -18.38 -6.06 -2.89
CA THR A 129 -18.80 -4.84 -3.58
C THR A 129 -17.85 -4.47 -4.71
N ALA A 130 -16.53 -4.60 -4.50
CA ALA A 130 -15.55 -4.37 -5.55
C ALA A 130 -15.63 -5.42 -6.68
N ILE A 131 -16.01 -6.66 -6.38
CA ILE A 131 -16.27 -7.70 -7.38
C ILE A 131 -17.50 -7.33 -8.23
N ASP A 132 -18.60 -6.92 -7.59
CA ASP A 132 -19.83 -6.51 -8.27
C ASP A 132 -19.60 -5.29 -9.19
N GLN A 133 -18.65 -4.42 -8.84
CA GLN A 133 -18.22 -3.28 -9.64
C GLN A 133 -17.22 -3.62 -10.76
N GLY A 134 -16.77 -4.88 -10.87
CA GLY A 134 -15.74 -5.31 -11.82
C GLY A 134 -14.34 -4.75 -11.51
N ASN A 135 -14.09 -4.36 -10.25
CA ASN A 135 -12.79 -3.89 -9.78
C ASN A 135 -11.96 -5.00 -9.12
N ALA A 136 -12.62 -6.06 -8.64
CA ALA A 136 -12.02 -7.28 -8.11
C ALA A 136 -12.57 -8.52 -8.83
N LEU A 137 -11.83 -9.63 -8.80
CA LEU A 137 -12.21 -10.90 -9.42
C LEU A 137 -12.63 -11.94 -8.38
N MET A 138 -11.82 -12.13 -7.34
CA MET A 138 -12.04 -13.20 -6.37
C MET A 138 -11.62 -12.77 -4.97
N LEU A 139 -12.53 -12.89 -4.02
CA LEU A 139 -12.26 -12.91 -2.58
C LEU A 139 -11.63 -14.26 -2.22
N PHE A 140 -10.61 -14.25 -1.36
CA PHE A 140 -10.08 -15.45 -0.74
C PHE A 140 -9.77 -15.19 0.74
N GLU A 141 -9.82 -16.26 1.53
CA GLU A 141 -9.58 -16.19 2.98
C GLU A 141 -9.05 -17.53 3.52
N SER A 142 -8.50 -17.49 4.74
CA SER A 142 -8.16 -18.69 5.51
C SER A 142 -8.44 -18.49 7.00
N GLY A 143 -8.35 -19.57 7.78
CA GLY A 143 -8.23 -19.47 9.24
C GLY A 143 -6.90 -18.86 9.67
N GLY A 144 -6.85 -18.38 10.92
CA GLY A 144 -5.64 -17.82 11.52
C GLY A 144 -4.66 -18.88 12.01
N ILE A 145 -3.48 -18.43 12.43
CA ILE A 145 -2.41 -19.30 12.94
C ILE A 145 -1.86 -18.79 14.27
N LYS A 146 -1.65 -19.73 15.20
CA LYS A 146 -0.93 -19.51 16.46
C LYS A 146 0.30 -20.41 16.62
N ASN A 147 0.36 -21.47 15.80
CA ASN A 147 1.48 -22.39 15.73
C ASN A 147 2.43 -21.94 14.61
N TRP A 148 3.51 -21.25 14.98
CA TRP A 148 4.46 -20.67 14.02
C TRP A 148 5.20 -21.70 13.12
N LYS A 149 4.97 -22.99 13.32
CA LYS A 149 5.42 -24.08 12.45
C LYS A 149 4.64 -24.14 11.14
N ASP A 150 3.36 -23.76 11.14
CA ASP A 150 2.49 -23.84 9.97
C ASP A 150 2.50 -22.53 9.16
N SER A 151 1.70 -22.49 8.10
CA SER A 151 1.47 -21.31 7.26
C SER A 151 -0.03 -21.16 7.02
N MET A 152 -0.50 -19.93 6.86
CA MET A 152 -1.84 -19.70 6.29
C MET A 152 -1.77 -19.95 4.79
N VAL A 153 -2.77 -20.65 4.25
CA VAL A 153 -2.82 -21.03 2.84
C VAL A 153 -4.22 -20.79 2.28
N ALA A 154 -4.30 -20.19 1.10
CA ALA A 154 -5.53 -20.07 0.33
C ALA A 154 -5.25 -20.15 -1.18
N THR A 155 -6.31 -20.23 -1.97
CA THR A 155 -6.24 -20.17 -3.43
C THR A 155 -6.81 -18.86 -3.92
N VAL A 156 -6.17 -18.26 -4.92
CA VAL A 156 -6.68 -17.09 -5.64
C VAL A 156 -6.60 -17.33 -7.15
N ARG A 157 -7.63 -16.90 -7.87
CA ARG A 157 -7.64 -16.84 -9.34
C ARG A 157 -7.32 -15.42 -9.80
N VAL A 158 -6.51 -15.27 -10.84
CA VAL A 158 -6.21 -14.00 -11.52
C VAL A 158 -6.53 -14.10 -13.01
N ASP A 159 -6.83 -12.97 -13.63
CA ASP A 159 -7.02 -12.84 -15.08
C ASP A 159 -6.37 -11.55 -15.61
N ALA A 160 -6.40 -11.36 -16.94
CA ALA A 160 -5.78 -10.19 -17.57
C ALA A 160 -6.36 -8.85 -17.10
N ALA A 161 -7.61 -8.82 -16.62
CA ALA A 161 -8.24 -7.62 -16.09
C ALA A 161 -7.89 -7.39 -14.61
N HIS A 162 -7.60 -8.45 -13.85
CA HIS A 162 -7.35 -8.44 -12.41
C HIS A 162 -6.02 -9.15 -12.06
N PRO A 163 -4.86 -8.63 -12.50
CA PRO A 163 -3.57 -9.28 -12.32
C PRO A 163 -2.92 -9.03 -10.96
N LEU A 164 -3.49 -8.13 -10.14
CA LEU A 164 -2.96 -7.76 -8.84
C LEU A 164 -3.59 -8.64 -7.76
N VAL A 165 -2.82 -8.95 -6.72
CA VAL A 165 -3.32 -9.61 -5.51
C VAL A 165 -2.92 -8.82 -4.28
N SER A 166 -3.89 -8.54 -3.41
CA SER A 166 -3.70 -7.97 -2.08
C SER A 166 -4.17 -8.95 -1.01
N VAL A 167 -3.47 -9.01 0.12
CA VAL A 167 -3.79 -9.86 1.27
C VAL A 167 -3.37 -9.18 2.57
N VAL A 168 -4.20 -9.29 3.59
CA VAL A 168 -3.98 -8.73 4.93
C VAL A 168 -4.39 -9.73 6.02
N ASN A 169 -3.77 -9.61 7.19
CA ASN A 169 -4.18 -10.28 8.43
C ASN A 169 -3.75 -9.44 9.64
N MET A 170 -4.48 -9.55 10.75
CA MET A 170 -4.13 -8.93 12.02
C MET A 170 -2.87 -9.56 12.62
N ILE A 171 -2.07 -8.75 13.30
CA ILE A 171 -1.03 -9.15 14.25
C ILE A 171 -1.64 -9.07 15.64
N ALA A 172 -1.74 -10.17 16.37
CA ALA A 172 -2.56 -10.21 17.57
C ALA A 172 -1.85 -10.84 18.78
N PRO A 173 -2.18 -10.39 20.00
CA PRO A 173 -2.99 -9.20 20.30
C PRO A 173 -2.27 -7.92 19.85
N SER A 174 -3.02 -6.90 19.46
CA SER A 174 -2.51 -5.55 19.20
C SER A 174 -3.67 -4.54 19.28
N PRO A 175 -3.38 -3.22 19.32
CA PRO A 175 -4.40 -2.20 19.23
C PRO A 175 -5.09 -2.26 17.86
N ASP A 176 -4.32 -2.07 16.79
CA ASP A 176 -4.82 -2.05 15.41
C ASP A 176 -3.73 -2.44 14.39
N TRP A 177 -2.81 -3.33 14.80
CA TRP A 177 -1.67 -3.70 13.97
C TRP A 177 -2.02 -4.86 13.05
N PHE A 178 -1.71 -4.68 11.76
CA PHE A 178 -1.89 -5.71 10.74
C PHE A 178 -0.63 -5.89 9.91
N THR A 179 -0.56 -6.96 9.12
CA THR A 179 0.46 -7.15 8.10
C THR A 179 -0.20 -7.57 6.79
N GLY A 180 0.49 -7.37 5.68
CA GLY A 180 -0.05 -7.71 4.38
C GLY A 180 0.81 -7.24 3.22
N ALA A 181 0.46 -7.74 2.04
CA ALA A 181 0.96 -7.27 0.76
C ALA A 181 -0.19 -6.59 0.01
N SER A 182 0.08 -5.45 -0.62
CA SER A 182 -0.86 -4.76 -1.50
C SER A 182 -0.31 -4.73 -2.92
N ASP A 183 -1.21 -4.87 -3.88
CA ASP A 183 -0.99 -4.66 -5.31
C ASP A 183 0.13 -5.53 -5.91
N VAL A 184 0.25 -6.79 -5.44
CA VAL A 184 1.26 -7.71 -5.96
C VAL A 184 0.88 -8.14 -7.38
N ASN A 185 1.59 -7.62 -8.37
CA ASN A 185 1.39 -7.99 -9.77
C ASN A 185 1.93 -9.40 -10.06
N LEU A 186 1.05 -10.29 -10.50
CA LEU A 186 1.39 -11.67 -10.88
C LEU A 186 1.62 -11.85 -12.39
N ALA A 187 1.38 -10.82 -13.20
CA ALA A 187 1.71 -10.79 -14.62
C ALA A 187 3.06 -10.09 -14.85
N ASP A 188 3.92 -10.69 -15.66
CA ASP A 188 5.22 -10.12 -16.07
C ASP A 188 5.51 -10.52 -17.52
N ASN A 189 5.88 -9.54 -18.35
CA ASN A 189 6.22 -9.72 -19.76
C ASN A 189 5.23 -10.61 -20.56
N GLY A 190 3.92 -10.43 -20.36
CA GLY A 190 2.89 -11.22 -21.06
C GLY A 190 2.65 -12.62 -20.53
N ALA A 191 3.30 -13.01 -19.43
CA ALA A 191 3.15 -14.32 -18.80
C ALA A 191 2.75 -14.22 -17.31
N TRP A 192 2.08 -15.25 -16.83
CA TRP A 192 1.86 -15.46 -15.40
C TRP A 192 3.14 -15.97 -14.76
N ILE A 193 3.64 -15.26 -13.76
CA ILE A 193 4.87 -15.66 -13.06
C ILE A 193 4.65 -16.98 -12.32
N THR A 194 5.66 -17.85 -12.30
CA THR A 194 5.57 -19.13 -11.60
C THR A 194 5.52 -18.95 -10.08
N ARG A 195 6.31 -18.01 -9.55
CA ARG A 195 6.43 -17.76 -8.13
C ARG A 195 6.79 -16.31 -7.83
N ARG A 196 6.22 -15.75 -6.76
CA ARG A 196 6.64 -14.48 -6.16
C ARG A 196 6.64 -14.61 -4.65
N THR A 197 7.71 -14.16 -3.99
CA THR A 197 7.73 -14.02 -2.54
C THR A 197 7.94 -12.55 -2.20
N VAL A 198 7.09 -12.03 -1.32
CA VAL A 198 7.12 -10.65 -0.81
C VAL A 198 7.37 -10.70 0.68
N THR A 199 8.36 -9.94 1.13
CA THR A 199 8.59 -9.70 2.56
C THR A 199 7.63 -8.62 3.04
N VAL A 200 6.89 -8.88 4.12
CA VAL A 200 5.88 -7.96 4.65
C VAL A 200 6.21 -7.56 6.09
N TYR A 201 5.82 -6.34 6.44
CA TYR A 201 6.07 -5.74 7.74
C TYR A 201 4.74 -5.34 8.37
N ALA A 202 4.77 -5.09 9.68
CA ALA A 202 3.63 -4.55 10.38
C ALA A 202 3.25 -3.14 9.90
N TYR A 203 1.96 -2.87 9.91
CA TYR A 203 1.33 -1.60 9.67
C TYR A 203 0.45 -1.26 10.87
N ASP A 204 0.33 0.03 11.13
CA ASP A 204 -0.64 0.62 12.04
C ASP A 204 -1.79 1.13 11.17
N SER A 205 -3.02 0.66 11.43
CA SER A 205 -4.16 0.96 10.58
C SER A 205 -4.59 2.42 10.71
N GLY A 206 -4.37 3.03 11.89
CA GLY A 206 -4.84 4.33 12.31
C GLY A 206 -6.21 4.29 13.02
N GLY A 207 -6.64 3.11 13.46
CA GLY A 207 -7.90 2.80 14.12
C GLY A 207 -7.90 3.06 15.63
N ASP A 208 -6.79 2.72 16.29
CA ASP A 208 -6.65 2.71 17.76
C ASP A 208 -5.34 3.39 18.21
N ASP A 209 -5.38 4.14 19.31
CA ASP A 209 -4.28 4.92 19.87
C ASP A 209 -3.47 4.17 20.95
N GLY A 210 -3.75 2.89 21.16
CA GLY A 210 -3.01 1.99 22.00
C GLY A 210 -1.57 1.82 21.52
N THR A 211 -0.64 1.69 22.45
CA THR A 211 0.80 1.73 22.12
C THR A 211 1.54 0.42 22.37
N THR A 212 0.88 -0.59 22.92
CA THR A 212 1.46 -1.89 23.28
C THR A 212 0.57 -3.03 22.79
N TYR A 213 1.11 -4.24 22.66
CA TYR A 213 0.36 -5.41 22.18
C TYR A 213 -0.93 -5.69 22.97
N LYS A 214 -0.96 -5.35 24.27
CA LYS A 214 -2.11 -5.59 25.16
C LYS A 214 -2.70 -4.30 25.73
N ALA A 215 -2.52 -3.18 25.02
CA ALA A 215 -3.15 -1.93 25.40
C ALA A 215 -4.67 -2.13 25.46
N LYS A 216 -5.33 -1.37 26.34
CA LYS A 216 -6.79 -1.27 26.30
C LYS A 216 -7.18 -0.50 25.04
N ASP A 217 -8.35 -0.85 24.51
CA ASP A 217 -9.03 -0.11 23.45
C ASP A 217 -9.01 1.40 23.73
N LYS A 218 -8.62 2.15 22.71
CA LYS A 218 -8.50 3.60 22.70
C LYS A 218 -8.75 4.09 21.27
N ASP A 219 -10.02 4.09 20.88
CA ASP A 219 -10.49 4.57 19.58
C ASP A 219 -9.81 5.89 19.11
N THR A 220 -9.30 5.87 17.88
CA THR A 220 -8.74 7.06 17.23
C THR A 220 -9.82 7.82 16.47
N ASN A 221 -10.18 9.01 16.96
CA ASN A 221 -11.15 9.88 16.30
C ASN A 221 -10.58 11.30 16.04
N PRO A 222 -10.45 11.75 14.78
CA PRO A 222 -10.76 11.00 13.55
C PRO A 222 -9.64 10.01 13.20
N LYS A 223 -9.98 8.88 12.56
CA LYS A 223 -9.03 7.81 12.18
C LYS A 223 -7.76 8.34 11.53
N LYS A 224 -6.59 7.81 11.84
CA LYS A 224 -5.32 8.25 11.24
C LYS A 224 -5.10 7.55 9.89
N PRO A 225 -4.26 8.13 9.01
CA PRO A 225 -3.79 7.41 7.83
C PRO A 225 -2.99 6.18 8.24
N THR A 226 -3.17 5.07 7.53
CA THR A 226 -2.37 3.85 7.70
C THR A 226 -0.88 4.15 7.50
N THR A 227 -0.04 3.66 8.40
CA THR A 227 1.41 3.86 8.33
C THR A 227 2.16 2.54 8.51
N ARG A 228 3.44 2.53 8.13
CA ARG A 228 4.34 1.45 8.53
C ARG A 228 4.51 1.50 10.04
N ALA A 229 4.27 0.40 10.74
CA ALA A 229 4.53 0.36 12.17
C ALA A 229 6.05 0.41 12.41
N SER A 230 6.51 1.50 13.02
CA SER A 230 7.92 1.79 13.28
C SER A 230 8.22 1.98 14.76
N THR A 231 7.37 1.46 15.64
CA THR A 231 7.58 1.46 17.09
C THR A 231 8.66 0.44 17.49
N ARG A 232 9.11 0.48 18.75
CA ARG A 232 10.10 -0.45 19.30
C ARG A 232 9.71 -1.93 19.16
N HIS A 233 8.41 -2.23 19.04
CA HIS A 233 7.89 -3.57 18.80
C HIS A 233 8.39 -4.16 17.48
N PHE A 234 8.54 -3.33 16.44
CA PHE A 234 8.90 -3.73 15.08
C PHE A 234 10.29 -3.24 14.64
N VAL A 235 10.96 -2.42 15.45
CA VAL A 235 12.30 -1.92 15.20
C VAL A 235 13.31 -2.61 16.12
N VAL A 236 14.23 -3.38 15.53
CA VAL A 236 15.30 -4.07 16.25
C VAL A 236 16.65 -3.63 15.69
N HIS A 237 17.52 -3.12 16.56
CA HIS A 237 18.81 -2.54 16.19
C HIS A 237 18.69 -1.44 15.11
N GLY A 238 17.72 -0.54 15.29
CA GLY A 238 17.51 0.60 14.39
C GLY A 238 16.93 0.25 13.01
N ARG A 239 16.49 -0.99 12.79
CA ARG A 239 15.90 -1.43 11.52
C ARG A 239 14.51 -2.01 11.74
N VAL A 240 13.54 -1.61 10.91
CA VAL A 240 12.22 -2.25 10.87
C VAL A 240 12.40 -3.70 10.42
N LYS A 241 11.90 -4.64 11.23
CA LYS A 241 11.96 -6.07 10.96
C LYS A 241 10.67 -6.53 10.27
N PRO A 242 10.77 -7.43 9.29
CA PRO A 242 9.59 -8.03 8.69
C PRO A 242 8.93 -8.98 9.69
N VAL A 243 7.61 -9.14 9.55
CA VAL A 243 6.80 -9.99 10.43
C VAL A 243 6.32 -11.25 9.72
N ALA A 244 6.35 -11.28 8.39
CA ALA A 244 6.01 -12.45 7.59
C ALA A 244 6.60 -12.38 6.17
N THR A 245 6.46 -13.49 5.44
CA THR A 245 6.56 -13.53 3.99
C THR A 245 5.23 -13.97 3.40
N VAL A 246 4.83 -13.34 2.29
CA VAL A 246 3.70 -13.77 1.47
C VAL A 246 4.26 -14.38 0.18
N THR A 247 3.94 -15.63 -0.09
CA THR A 247 4.39 -16.33 -1.31
C THR A 247 3.20 -16.71 -2.17
N PHE A 248 3.27 -16.37 -3.45
CA PHE A 248 2.34 -16.79 -4.49
C PHE A 248 3.04 -17.85 -5.33
N VAL A 249 2.42 -19.03 -5.47
CA VAL A 249 2.91 -20.13 -6.32
C VAL A 249 1.83 -20.50 -7.31
N ARG A 250 2.13 -20.41 -8.61
CA ARG A 250 1.19 -20.79 -9.66
C ARG A 250 0.85 -22.27 -9.54
N LYS A 251 -0.42 -22.63 -9.67
CA LYS A 251 -0.85 -24.03 -9.70
C LYS A 251 -0.66 -24.62 -11.09
N GLY A 252 -0.22 -25.88 -11.16
CA GLY A 252 -0.04 -26.61 -12.41
C GLY A 252 1.12 -26.12 -13.28
N SER A 253 2.09 -25.41 -12.68
CA SER A 253 3.36 -25.01 -13.29
C SER A 253 4.51 -25.88 -12.82
#